data_AF-A0A9E4S437-F1
#
_entry.id   AF-A0A9E4S437-F1
#
_cell.length_a   1.000
_cell.length_b   1.000
_cell.length_c   1.000
_cell.angle_alpha   90.00
_cell.angle_beta   90.00
_cell.angle_gamma   90.00
#
_symmetry.space_group_name_H-M   'P 1'
#
loop_
_entity.id
_entity.type
_entity.pdbx_description
1 polymer ?
#
loop_
_entity_poly.entity_id
_entity_poly.type
_entity_poly.pdbx_seq_one_letter_code
_entity_poly.pdbx_strand_id
1 'polypeptide(L)' 'MATVTEIASGVYRINVVLPDRPVSYSLFLVDDDSPTLIETSFAAVFDEVKVAVESVMDLKKIERIVVPHFEGDECGGL' A
#
# COMPACT_ATOMS: atom_id res chain seq x y z
N MET A 1 -8.55 0.26 -9.48
CA MET A 1 -8.72 1.01 -8.21
C MET A 1 -8.29 0.15 -7.05
N ALA A 2 -7.29 0.60 -6.31
CA ALA A 2 -6.90 0.03 -5.03
C ALA A 2 -8.08 0.09 -4.03
N THR A 3 -8.21 -0.94 -3.21
CA THR A 3 -9.25 -1.07 -2.17
C THR A 3 -8.62 -1.05 -0.80
N VAL A 4 -9.26 -0.38 0.16
CA VAL A 4 -8.78 -0.30 1.55
C VAL A 4 -9.68 -1.17 2.44
N THR A 5 -9.08 -1.94 3.34
CA THR A 5 -9.80 -2.68 4.36
C THR A 5 -9.00 -2.65 5.66
N GLU A 6 -9.58 -2.17 6.74
CA GLU A 6 -9.01 -2.36 8.08
C GLU A 6 -9.17 -3.83 8.48
N ILE A 7 -8.05 -4.54 8.64
CA ILE A 7 -8.02 -5.98 8.92
C ILE A 7 -7.69 -6.28 10.39
N ALA A 8 -7.14 -5.30 11.09
CA ALA A 8 -6.95 -5.26 12.53
C ALA A 8 -6.90 -3.79 12.96
N SER A 9 -7.02 -3.50 14.26
CA SER A 9 -6.94 -2.13 14.79
C SER A 9 -5.69 -1.42 14.27
N GLY A 10 -5.86 -0.35 13.49
CA GLY A 10 -4.73 0.42 12.93
C GLY A 10 -3.94 -0.29 11.83
N VAL A 11 -4.40 -1.45 11.33
CA VAL A 11 -3.74 -2.19 10.25
C VAL A 11 -4.67 -2.26 9.05
N TYR A 12 -4.26 -1.60 7.97
CA TYR A 12 -5.02 -1.47 6.75
C TYR A 12 -4.36 -2.25 5.63
N ARG A 13 -5.12 -3.15 5.01
CA ARG A 13 -4.73 -3.77 3.74
C ARG A 13 -5.17 -2.86 2.60
N ILE A 14 -4.21 -2.43 1.78
CA ILE A 14 -4.45 -1.77 0.51
C ILE A 14 -4.25 -2.84 -0.57
N ASN A 15 -5.32 -3.19 -1.28
CA ASN A 15 -5.31 -4.31 -2.21
C ASN A 15 -5.58 -3.85 -3.64
N VAL A 16 -4.69 -4.24 -4.55
CA VAL A 16 -4.78 -3.99 -5.98
C VAL A 16 -5.11 -5.30 -6.71
N VAL A 17 -6.15 -5.26 -7.53
CA VAL A 17 -6.53 -6.36 -8.43
C VAL A 17 -6.37 -5.87 -9.85
N LEU A 18 -5.44 -6.49 -10.58
CA LEU A 18 -5.22 -6.19 -12.00
C LEU A 18 -6.13 -7.08 -12.87
N PRO A 19 -6.72 -6.55 -13.95
CA PRO A 19 -7.46 -7.35 -14.92
C PRO A 19 -6.61 -8.50 -15.46
N ASP A 20 -7.27 -9.64 -15.74
CA ASP A 20 -6.66 -10.82 -16.36
C ASP A 20 -5.48 -11.46 -15.58
N ARG A 21 -5.37 -11.17 -14.27
CA ARG A 21 -4.40 -11.81 -13.37
C ARG A 21 -5.12 -12.71 -12.36
N PRO A 22 -4.65 -13.96 -12.12
CA PRO A 22 -5.24 -14.85 -11.11
C PRO A 22 -4.70 -14.57 -9.70
N VAL A 23 -4.12 -13.39 -9.46
CA VAL A 23 -3.49 -12.99 -8.20
C VAL A 23 -3.86 -11.55 -7.86
N SER A 24 -3.79 -11.22 -6.57
CA SER A 24 -3.93 -9.85 -6.06
C SER A 24 -2.62 -9.40 -5.42
N TYR A 25 -2.41 -8.09 -5.41
CA TYR A 25 -1.23 -7.47 -4.81
C TYR A 25 -1.69 -6.69 -3.59
N SER A 26 -1.26 -7.14 -2.41
CA SER A 26 -1.65 -6.56 -1.13
C SER A 26 -0.45 -5.92 -0.48
N LEU A 27 -0.55 -4.63 -0.23
CA LEU A 27 0.38 -3.85 0.58
C LEU A 27 -0.33 -3.37 1.84
N PHE A 28 0.42 -2.92 2.83
CA PHE A 28 -0.14 -2.64 4.15
C PHE A 28 0.27 -1.27 4.67
N LEU A 29 -0.69 -0.60 5.29
CA LEU A 29 -0.44 0.58 6.09
C LEU A 29 -0.68 0.23 7.56
N VAL A 30 0.32 0.49 8.39
CA VAL A 30 0.25 0.34 9.84
C VAL A 30 0.22 1.74 10.45
N ASP A 31 -0.94 2.12 10.99
CA ASP A 31 -1.17 3.32 11.79
C ASP A 31 -0.90 3.01 13.26
N ASP A 32 0.32 3.30 13.68
CA ASP A 32 0.84 3.08 15.04
C ASP A 32 1.80 4.24 15.38
N ASP A 33 2.57 4.14 16.47
CA ASP A 33 3.51 5.18 16.92
C ASP A 33 4.49 5.67 15.84
N SER A 34 4.89 4.78 14.92
CA SER A 34 5.66 5.12 13.71
C SER A 34 4.91 4.64 12.46
N PRO A 35 4.04 5.50 11.86
CA PRO A 35 3.24 5.12 10.71
C PRO A 35 4.10 4.56 9.58
N THR A 36 3.78 3.34 9.17
CA THR A 36 4.62 2.54 8.28
C THR A 36 3.82 2.06 7.09
N LEU A 37 4.32 2.37 5.88
CA LEU A 37 3.85 1.80 4.64
C LEU A 37 4.73 0.60 4.29
N ILE A 38 4.13 -0.56 4.06
CA ILE A 38 4.81 -1.78 3.64
C ILE A 38 4.42 -1.99 2.18
N GLU A 39 5.41 -1.93 1.29
CA GLU A 39 5.27 -1.94 -0.18
C GLU A 39 4.58 -0.70 -0.78
N THR A 40 4.85 -0.41 -2.05
CA THR A 40 4.26 0.70 -2.81
C THR A 40 3.52 0.23 -4.07
N SER A 41 3.51 -1.08 -4.34
CA SER A 41 2.99 -1.69 -5.56
C SER A 41 3.72 -1.25 -6.83
N PHE A 42 3.13 -1.56 -7.99
CA PHE A 42 3.66 -1.19 -9.30
C PHE A 42 3.63 0.33 -9.54
N ALA A 43 4.64 0.84 -10.23
CA ALA A 43 4.70 2.23 -10.71
C ALA A 43 3.42 2.64 -11.46
N ALA A 44 2.88 1.74 -12.30
CA ALA A 44 1.72 1.99 -13.16
C ALA A 44 0.40 2.18 -12.39
N VAL A 45 0.31 1.72 -11.14
CA VAL A 45 -0.90 1.82 -10.31
C VAL A 45 -0.67 2.62 -9.03
N PHE A 46 0.52 3.21 -8.86
CA PHE A 46 0.90 3.90 -7.64
C PHE A 46 -0.01 5.08 -7.31
N ASP A 47 -0.52 5.82 -8.31
CA ASP A 47 -1.48 6.90 -8.06
C ASP A 47 -2.77 6.41 -7.39
N GLU A 48 -3.23 5.19 -7.72
CA GLU A 48 -4.39 4.59 -7.05
C GLU A 48 -4.06 4.18 -5.61
N VAL A 49 -2.87 3.61 -5.40
CA VAL A 49 -2.36 3.25 -4.06
C VAL A 49 -2.23 4.49 -3.19
N LYS A 50 -1.67 5.57 -3.74
CA LYS A 50 -1.51 6.86 -3.07
C LYS A 50 -2.85 7.39 -2.58
N VAL A 51 -3.86 7.43 -3.44
CA VAL A 51 -5.22 7.87 -3.08
C VAL A 51 -5.82 6.98 -1.99
N ALA A 52 -5.60 5.66 -2.07
CA ALA A 52 -6.07 4.72 -1.07
C ALA A 52 -5.41 4.96 0.31
N VAL A 53 -4.09 5.19 0.34
CA VAL A 53 -3.37 5.54 1.57
C VAL A 53 -3.85 6.89 2.14
N GLU A 54 -4.01 7.91 1.28
CA GLU A 54 -4.53 9.24 1.66
C GLU A 54 -5.94 9.20 2.25
N SER A 55 -6.73 8.18 1.92
CA SER A 55 -8.06 7.96 2.53
C SER A 55 -8.01 7.50 3.99
N VAL A 56 -6.85 7.00 4.45
CA VAL A 56 -6.62 6.57 5.83
C VAL A 56 -5.86 7.65 6.61
N MET A 57 -4.75 8.17 6.05
CA MET A 57 -3.94 9.22 6.68
C MET A 57 -3.19 10.09 5.67
N ASP A 58 -2.75 11.28 6.11
CA ASP A 58 -1.86 12.13 5.31
C ASP A 58 -0.51 11.43 5.07
N LEU A 59 -0.10 11.32 3.80
CA LEU A 59 1.18 10.73 3.40
C LEU A 59 2.38 11.36 4.10
N LYS A 60 2.32 12.65 4.46
CA LYS A 60 3.39 13.34 5.18
C LYS A 60 3.60 12.81 6.61
N LYS A 61 2.66 12.02 7.14
CA LYS A 61 2.78 11.36 8.44
C LYS A 61 3.49 10.01 8.35
N ILE A 62 3.65 9.45 7.15
CA ILE A 62 4.38 8.18 6.96
C ILE A 62 5.84 8.42 7.31
N GLU A 63 6.30 7.74 8.36
CA GLU A 63 7.68 7.84 8.84
C GLU A 63 8.56 6.81 8.14
N ARG A 64 7.99 5.65 7.80
CA ARG A 64 8.75 4.48 7.33
C ARG A 64 8.11 3.88 6.09
N ILE A 65 8.97 3.44 5.17
CA ILE A 65 8.60 2.58 4.06
C ILE A 65 9.42 1.30 4.18
N VAL A 66 8.73 0.16 4.23
CA VAL A 66 9.34 -1.17 4.28
C VAL A 66 9.17 -1.81 2.91
N VAL A 67 10.28 -2.32 2.37
CA VAL A 67 10.32 -3.08 1.11
C VAL A 67 10.86 -4.48 1.44
N PRO A 68 9.97 -5.47 1.64
CA PRO A 68 10.37 -6.84 1.97
C PRO A 68 11.16 -7.51 0.83
N HIS A 69 10.76 -7.27 -0.41
CA HIS A 69 11.40 -7.77 -1.62
C HIS A 69 11.62 -6.63 -2.62
N PHE A 70 12.78 -6.60 -3.26
CA PHE A 70 13.13 -5.57 -4.23
C PHE A 70 12.71 -6.00 -5.64
N GLU A 71 11.40 -6.05 -5.87
CA GLU A 71 10.77 -6.38 -7.15
C GLU A 71 9.71 -5.33 -7.51
N GLY A 72 9.49 -5.11 -8.81
CA GLY A 72 8.70 -3.98 -9.31
C GLY A 72 7.22 -4.00 -8.89
N ASP A 73 6.69 -5.16 -8.49
CA ASP A 73 5.35 -5.31 -7.94
C ASP A 73 5.23 -4.96 -6.45
N GLU A 74 6.35 -4.89 -5.72
CA GLU A 74 6.42 -4.47 -4.32
C GLU A 74 6.93 -3.03 -4.15
N CYS A 75 7.90 -2.60 -4.98
CA CYS A 75 8.61 -1.32 -4.77
C CYS A 75 8.53 -0.35 -5.96
N GLY A 76 7.69 -0.62 -6.96
CA GLY A 76 7.63 0.19 -8.19
C GLY A 76 7.19 1.64 -7.99
N GLY A 77 6.52 1.96 -6.89
CA GLY A 77 6.10 3.33 -6.54
C GLY A 77 7.12 4.17 -5.76
N LEU A 78 8.32 3.65 -5.46
CA LEU A 78 9.42 4.41 -4.85
C LEU A 78 10.12 5.33 -5.87
#